data_AF-A0A6C0INI4-F1
#
_entry.id   AF-A0A6C0INI4-F1
#
_cell.length_a   1.000
_cell.length_b   1.000
_cell.length_c   1.000
_cell.angle_alpha   90.00
_cell.angle_beta   90.00
_cell.angle_gamma   90.00
#
_symmetry.space_group_name_H-M   'P 1'
#
loop_
_entity.id
_entity.type
_entity.pdbx_description
1 polymer ?
#
loop_
_entity_poly.entity_id
_entity_poly.type
_entity_poly.pdbx_seq_one_letter_code
_entity_poly.pdbx_strand_id
1 'polypeptide(L)' 'MNIFKFINAKLFILSLLIGLFAVYIFMPDMRIIRVYPTPENVTILQYKDQTDTCFSLKQTEVSCSDNADAITKVPFQS' A
#
# COMPACT_ATOMS: atom_id res chain seq x y z
N MET A 1 7.64 -43.93 -3.14
CA MET A 1 9.11 -43.75 -3.09
C MET A 1 9.41 -42.75 -1.98
N ASN A 2 10.11 -43.17 -0.91
CA ASN A 2 10.23 -42.37 0.33
C ASN A 2 11.36 -41.32 0.19
N ILE A 3 10.98 -40.07 0.00
CA ILE A 3 11.89 -38.92 -0.24
C ILE A 3 12.80 -38.64 0.97
N PHE A 4 12.29 -38.93 2.18
CA PHE A 4 13.03 -38.84 3.45
C PHE A 4 14.20 -39.83 3.58
N LYS A 5 14.41 -40.73 2.61
CA LYS A 5 15.57 -41.62 2.57
C LYS A 5 16.84 -40.93 2.06
N PHE A 6 16.70 -39.82 1.33
CA PHE A 6 17.82 -39.07 0.72
C PHE A 6 18.11 -37.74 1.42
N ILE A 7 17.21 -37.26 2.28
CA ILE A 7 17.32 -35.95 2.93
C ILE A 7 17.32 -36.14 4.44
N ASN A 8 18.34 -35.58 5.11
CA ASN A 8 18.39 -35.52 6.56
C ASN A 8 17.45 -34.40 7.04
N ALA A 9 16.30 -34.78 7.61
CA ALA A 9 15.26 -33.85 8.03
C ALA A 9 15.75 -32.77 9.03
N LYS A 10 16.68 -33.12 9.94
CA LYS A 10 17.22 -32.14 10.91
C LYS A 10 18.04 -31.06 10.21
N LEU A 11 18.86 -31.47 9.25
CA LEU A 11 19.74 -30.58 8.50
C LEU A 11 18.92 -29.67 7.56
N PHE A 12 17.87 -30.22 6.95
CA PHE A 12 16.94 -29.47 6.11
C PHE A 12 16.18 -28.38 6.89
N ILE A 13 15.66 -28.72 8.08
CA ILE A 13 14.95 -27.74 8.92
C ILE A 13 15.91 -26.64 9.38
N LEU A 14 17.14 -27.00 9.77
CA LEU A 14 18.14 -26.01 10.17
C LEU A 14 18.49 -25.05 9.03
N SER A 15 18.70 -25.57 7.81
CA SER A 15 18.97 -24.72 6.64
C SER A 15 17.79 -23.84 6.26
N LEU A 16 16.55 -24.35 6.41
CA LEU A 16 15.33 -23.59 6.13
C LEU A 16 15.17 -22.42 7.12
N LEU A 17 15.43 -22.65 8.40
CA LEU A 17 15.36 -21.62 9.43
C LEU A 17 16.40 -20.52 9.20
N ILE A 18 17.64 -20.88 8.87
CA ILE A 18 18.69 -19.92 8.54
C ILE A 18 18.32 -19.12 7.29
N GLY A 19 17.76 -19.77 6.26
CA GLY A 19 17.30 -19.10 5.04
C GLY A 19 16.17 -18.11 5.30
N LEU A 20 15.15 -18.50 6.05
CA LEU A 20 14.04 -17.61 6.42
C LEU A 20 14.52 -16.43 7.26
N PHE A 21 15.43 -16.67 8.20
CA PHE A 21 16.03 -15.63 9.03
C PHE A 21 16.82 -14.61 8.20
N ALA A 22 17.64 -15.08 7.25
CA ALA A 22 18.36 -14.20 6.35
C ALA A 22 17.40 -13.34 5.53
N VAL A 23 16.38 -13.94 4.91
CA VAL A 23 15.37 -13.19 4.14
C VAL A 23 14.71 -12.12 5.00
N TYR A 24 14.36 -12.43 6.25
CA TYR A 24 13.73 -11.47 7.16
C TYR A 24 14.63 -10.26 7.46
N ILE A 25 15.93 -10.46 7.70
CA ILE A 25 16.88 -9.36 7.99
C ILE A 25 17.18 -8.52 6.75
N PHE A 26 17.28 -9.16 5.58
CA PHE A 26 17.63 -8.47 4.34
C PHE A 26 16.42 -7.90 3.58
N MET A 27 15.19 -8.16 4.06
CA MET A 27 13.99 -7.62 3.44
C MET A 27 13.96 -6.09 3.62
N PRO A 28 13.75 -5.31 2.54
CA PRO A 28 13.64 -3.87 2.66
C PRO A 28 12.36 -3.47 3.41
N ASP A 29 12.41 -2.32 4.10
CA ASP A 29 11.26 -1.78 4.82
C ASP A 29 10.09 -1.49 3.87
N MET A 30 8.88 -1.81 4.34
CA MET A 30 7.64 -1.49 3.63
C MET A 30 7.45 0.04 3.60
N ARG A 31 7.63 0.66 2.44
CA ARG A 31 7.43 2.10 2.26
C ARG A 31 5.95 2.42 2.05
N ILE A 32 5.34 3.11 3.01
CA ILE A 32 4.00 3.67 2.83
C ILE A 32 4.11 4.92 1.95
N ILE A 33 3.51 4.86 0.75
CA ILE A 33 3.43 6.00 -0.17
C ILE A 33 2.11 6.74 0.11
N ARG A 34 2.20 7.97 0.61
CA ARG A 34 1.04 8.85 0.76
C ARG A 34 0.75 9.53 -0.58
N VAL A 35 -0.38 9.19 -1.18
CA VAL A 35 -0.83 9.75 -2.46
C VAL A 35 -2.09 10.57 -2.21
N TYR A 36 -2.12 11.78 -2.74
CA TYR A 36 -3.30 12.64 -2.69
C TYR A 36 -4.32 12.26 -3.77
N PRO A 37 -5.63 12.42 -3.49
CA PRO A 37 -6.65 12.26 -4.50
C PRO A 37 -6.51 13.34 -5.58
N THR A 38 -6.27 12.89 -6.81
CA THR A 38 -6.30 13.67 -8.05
C THR A 38 -7.45 13.16 -8.92
N PRO A 39 -8.04 13.98 -9.80
CA PRO A 39 -9.16 13.57 -10.64
C PRO A 39 -8.97 12.28 -11.43
N GLU A 40 -7.72 11.98 -11.79
CA GLU A 40 -7.36 10.77 -12.51
C GLU A 40 -7.30 9.53 -11.60
N ASN A 41 -6.98 9.69 -10.31
CA ASN A 41 -6.71 8.57 -9.41
C ASN A 41 -7.86 8.27 -8.42
N VAL A 42 -8.81 9.19 -8.21
CA VAL A 42 -9.90 9.02 -7.23
C VAL A 42 -10.78 7.80 -7.49
N THR A 43 -10.89 7.40 -8.77
CA THR A 43 -11.74 6.28 -9.20
C THR A 43 -11.03 4.93 -9.04
N ILE A 44 -9.70 4.94 -8.94
CA ILE A 44 -8.86 3.73 -8.97
C ILE A 44 -8.34 3.40 -7.57
N LEU A 45 -8.09 4.42 -6.73
CA LEU A 45 -7.50 4.27 -5.42
C LEU A 45 -8.53 4.41 -4.29
N GLN A 46 -8.34 3.63 -3.22
CA GLN A 46 -9.03 3.82 -1.94
C GLN A 46 -8.12 4.57 -0.98
N TYR A 47 -8.70 5.50 -0.22
CA TYR A 47 -7.98 6.32 0.73
C TYR A 47 -8.29 5.85 2.15
N LYS A 48 -7.27 5.91 2.99
CA LYS A 48 -7.36 5.53 4.40
C LYS A 48 -7.24 6.79 5.24
N ASP A 49 -8.23 7.03 6.10
CA ASP A 49 -8.18 8.14 7.05
C ASP A 49 -7.36 7.81 8.30
N GLN A 50 -7.27 8.78 9.21
CA GLN A 50 -6.59 8.62 10.50
C GLN A 50 -7.33 7.68 11.47
N THR A 51 -8.57 7.30 11.17
CA THR A 51 -9.38 6.36 11.97
C THR A 51 -9.31 4.93 11.46
N ASP A 52 -8.35 4.65 10.57
CA ASP A 52 -8.18 3.38 9.86
C ASP A 52 -9.37 2.96 8.98
N THR A 53 -10.25 3.89 8.62
CA THR A 53 -11.39 3.63 7.74
C THR A 53 -10.99 3.85 6.27
N CYS A 54 -11.31 2.87 5.42
CA CYS A 54 -11.09 2.97 3.98
C CYS A 54 -12.34 3.54 3.30
N PHE A 55 -12.15 4.54 2.43
CA PHE A 55 -13.24 5.16 1.66
C PHE A 55 -12.81 5.47 0.22
N SER A 56 -13.81 5.57 -0.66
CA SER A 56 -13.64 5.96 -2.07
C SER A 56 -14.23 7.34 -2.28
N LEU A 57 -13.50 8.18 -3.00
CA LEU A 57 -13.95 9.53 -3.37
C LEU A 57 -14.66 9.47 -4.71
N LYS A 58 -15.87 10.05 -4.77
CA LYS A 58 -16.59 10.23 -6.03
C LYS A 58 -16.55 11.69 -6.41
N GLN A 59 -15.97 11.98 -7.56
CA GLN A 59 -15.99 13.32 -8.14
C GLN A 59 -17.20 13.52 -9.02
N THR A 60 -17.69 14.76 -9.04
CA THR A 60 -18.78 15.21 -9.89
C THR A 60 -18.32 16.44 -10.65
N GLU A 61 -18.38 16.37 -11.97
CA GLU A 61 -18.12 17.54 -12.81
C GLU A 61 -19.27 18.54 -12.64
N VAL A 62 -18.91 19.80 -12.42
CA VAL A 62 -19.84 20.91 -12.28
C VAL A 62 -19.42 22.02 -13.23
N SER A 63 -20.37 22.82 -13.70
CA SER A 63 -20.07 24.01 -14.48
C SER A 63 -19.29 25.01 -13.62
N CYS A 64 -18.11 25.41 -14.07
CA CYS A 64 -17.36 26.49 -13.42
C CYS A 64 -18.19 27.78 -13.45
N SER A 65 -18.48 28.33 -12.29
CA SER A 65 -19.10 29.66 -12.15
C SER A 65 -18.07 30.72 -12.53
N ASP A 66 -18.49 31.76 -13.27
CA ASP A 66 -17.64 32.91 -13.64
C ASP A 66 -17.15 33.71 -12.43
N ASN A 67 -17.82 33.58 -11.28
CA ASN A 67 -17.44 34.23 -10.03
C ASN A 67 -16.27 33.49 -9.35
N ALA A 68 -15.10 34.12 -9.34
CA ALA A 68 -13.87 33.57 -8.75
C ALA A 68 -13.98 33.27 -7.24
N ASP A 69 -14.83 34.01 -6.51
CA ASP A 69 -15.02 33.83 -5.07
C ASP A 69 -15.82 32.56 -4.71
N ALA A 70 -16.54 31.98 -5.68
CA ALA A 70 -17.25 30.71 -5.48
C ALA A 70 -16.32 29.49 -5.62
N ILE A 71 -15.07 29.70 -6.05
CA ILE A 71 -14.10 28.63 -6.28
C ILE A 71 -13.23 28.47 -5.02
N THR A 72 -13.51 27.43 -4.24
CA THR A 72 -12.71 27.10 -3.06
C THR A 72 -11.37 26.51 -3.49
N LYS A 73 -10.27 27.22 -3.19
CA LYS A 73 -8.92 26.68 -3.34
C LYS A 73 -8.54 25.90 -2.09
N VAL A 74 -8.41 24.59 -2.22
CA VAL A 74 -7.93 23.74 -1.12
C VAL A 74 -6.41 23.91 -1.01
N PRO A 75 -5.87 24.37 0.14
CA PRO A 75 -4.43 24.53 0.30
C PRO A 75 -3.75 23.16 0.39
N PHE A 76 -2.47 23.11 0.01
CA PHE A 76 -1.64 21.93 0.29
C PHE A 76 -1.53 21.75 1.80
N GLN A 77 -2.15 20.70 2.32
CA GLN A 77 -2.04 20.31 3.72
C GLN A 77 -0.74 19.52 3.86
N SER A 78 0.23 20.05 4.62
CA SER A 78 1.49 19.35 4.93
C SER A 78 1.35 18.47 6.15
#